data_AF-A0A4V3NZL3-F1
#
_entry.id   AF-A0A4V3NZL3-F1
#
_cell.length_a   1.000
_cell.length_b   1.000
_cell.length_c   1.000
_cell.angle_alpha   90.00
_cell.angle_beta   90.00
_cell.angle_gamma   90.00
#
_symmetry.space_group_name_H-M   'P 1'
#
loop_
_entity.id
_entity.type
_entity.pdbx_description
1 polymer ?
#
loop_
_entity_poly.entity_id
_entity_poly.type
_entity_poly.pdbx_seq_one_letter_code
_entity_poly.pdbx_strand_id
1 'polypeptide(L)'
;MRNTEQLEQSESVPWREVAERRGSVPASILRGARGKVGVTQTRLSELCGIPQRHLSEMERGKRPIGRETAKKLAAALDLDYRLFL
;
A
#
# COMPACT_ATOMS: atom_id res chain seq x y z
N MET A 1 -34.18 -8.43 5.25
CA MET A 1 -33.12 -9.40 4.91
C MET A 1 -32.62 -9.03 3.52
N ARG A 2 -31.32 -8.77 3.32
CA ARG A 2 -30.79 -8.45 1.98
C ARG A 2 -30.76 -9.75 1.17
N ASN A 3 -31.38 -9.72 -0.01
CA ASN A 3 -31.56 -10.87 -0.89
C ASN A 3 -30.18 -11.35 -1.36
N THR A 4 -29.84 -12.61 -1.10
CA THR A 4 -28.54 -13.24 -1.41
C THR A 4 -28.19 -13.15 -2.90
N GLU A 5 -29.21 -13.09 -3.78
CA GLU A 5 -29.07 -12.98 -5.24
C GLU A 5 -28.52 -11.61 -5.70
N GLN A 6 -28.70 -10.54 -4.93
CA GLN A 6 -28.17 -9.20 -5.29
C GLN A 6 -26.66 -9.07 -5.09
N LEU A 7 -26.03 -9.97 -4.32
CA LEU A 7 -24.58 -9.97 -4.12
C LEU A 7 -23.83 -10.66 -5.26
N GLU A 8 -24.47 -11.58 -5.98
CA GLU A 8 -23.85 -12.33 -7.09
C GLU A 8 -23.88 -11.58 -8.42
N GLN A 9 -24.72 -10.56 -8.56
CA GLN A 9 -24.86 -9.75 -9.79
C GLN A 9 -23.97 -8.50 -9.83
N SER A 10 -23.10 -8.28 -8.84
CA SER A 10 -22.13 -7.18 -8.92
C SER A 10 -21.02 -7.58 -9.89
N GLU A 11 -20.84 -6.82 -10.97
CA GLU A 11 -19.64 -6.96 -11.81
C GLU A 11 -18.38 -6.83 -10.94
N SER A 12 -17.43 -7.76 -11.10
CA SER A 12 -16.16 -7.72 -10.37
C SER A 12 -15.27 -6.62 -10.93
N VAL A 13 -14.73 -5.76 -10.07
CA VAL A 13 -13.75 -4.74 -10.47
C VAL A 13 -12.34 -5.30 -10.34
N PRO A 14 -11.46 -5.16 -11.35
CA PRO A 14 -10.05 -5.53 -11.23
C PRO A 14 -9.39 -4.83 -10.03
N TRP A 15 -8.64 -5.59 -9.23
CA TRP A 15 -8.07 -5.06 -7.98
C TRP A 15 -7.18 -3.83 -8.19
N ARG A 16 -6.49 -3.73 -9.34
CA ARG A 16 -5.61 -2.58 -9.66
C ARG A 16 -6.41 -1.29 -9.77
N GLU A 17 -7.58 -1.35 -10.39
CA GLU A 17 -8.47 -0.18 -10.51
C GLU A 17 -8.92 0.28 -9.11
N VAL A 18 -9.27 -0.66 -8.23
CA VAL A 18 -9.61 -0.34 -6.84
C VAL A 18 -8.40 0.23 -6.08
N ALA A 19 -7.19 -0.31 -6.33
CA ALA A 19 -5.96 0.15 -5.70
C ALA A 19 -5.56 1.57 -6.11
N GLU A 20 -5.83 1.96 -7.36
CA GLU A 20 -5.59 3.32 -7.85
C GLU A 20 -6.48 4.35 -7.18
N ARG A 21 -7.72 4.00 -6.82
CA ARG A 21 -8.66 4.90 -6.13
C ARG A 21 -8.15 5.40 -4.77
N ARG A 22 -7.14 4.75 -4.18
CA ARG A 22 -6.50 5.16 -2.91
C ARG A 22 -5.17 5.91 -3.11
N GLY A 23 -4.93 6.45 -4.30
CA GLY A 23 -3.82 7.32 -4.64
C GLY A 23 -2.98 6.77 -5.77
N SER A 24 -2.43 5.57 -5.60
CA SER A 24 -1.72 4.82 -6.65
C SER A 24 -1.59 3.35 -6.25
N VAL A 25 -1.26 2.48 -7.21
CA VAL A 25 -0.98 1.06 -6.93
C VAL A 25 0.15 0.91 -5.89
N PRO A 26 1.32 1.58 -6.02
CA PRO A 26 2.36 1.53 -4.99
C PRO A 26 1.92 2.02 -3.60
N ALA A 27 1.09 3.07 -3.53
CA ALA A 27 0.56 3.58 -2.26
C ALA A 27 -0.32 2.53 -1.56
N SER A 28 -1.18 1.87 -2.32
CA SER A 28 -2.04 0.78 -1.84
C SER A 28 -1.23 -0.44 -1.41
N ILE A 29 -0.19 -0.81 -2.17
CA ILE A 29 0.73 -1.91 -1.81
C ILE A 29 1.46 -1.60 -0.51
N LEU A 30 2.03 -0.40 -0.35
CA LEU A 30 2.73 0.00 0.87
C LEU A 30 1.81 -0.10 2.11
N ARG A 31 0.60 0.46 2.01
CA ARG A 31 -0.38 0.42 3.10
C ARG A 31 -0.79 -1.01 3.44
N GLY A 32 -1.06 -1.83 2.42
CA GLY A 32 -1.45 -3.24 2.58
C GLY A 32 -0.32 -4.07 3.19
N ALA A 33 0.90 -3.92 2.70
CA ALA A 33 2.10 -4.60 3.21
C ALA A 33 2.37 -4.23 4.68
N ARG A 34 2.30 -2.94 5.01
CA ARG A 34 2.43 -2.47 6.40
C ARG A 34 1.36 -3.09 7.31
N GLY A 35 0.11 -3.15 6.83
CA GLY A 35 -0.99 -3.80 7.53
C GLY A 35 -0.77 -5.31 7.73
N LYS A 36 -0.28 -6.01 6.70
CA LYS A 36 0.05 -7.44 6.75
C LYS A 36 1.14 -7.75 7.78
N VAL A 37 2.15 -6.90 7.87
CA VAL A 37 3.24 -7.02 8.87
C VAL A 37 2.80 -6.55 10.26
N GLY A 38 1.71 -5.77 10.36
CA GLY A 38 1.14 -5.34 11.64
C GLY A 38 1.87 -4.17 12.30
N VAL A 39 2.60 -3.34 11.55
CA VAL A 39 3.39 -2.23 12.10
C VAL A 39 2.72 -0.86 11.88
N THR A 40 2.97 0.08 12.77
CA THR A 40 2.55 1.49 12.60
C THR A 40 3.45 2.20 11.60
N GLN A 41 3.04 3.37 11.09
CA GLN A 41 3.91 4.19 10.24
C GLN A 41 5.15 4.66 11.00
N THR A 42 5.02 4.94 12.31
CA THR A 42 6.16 5.28 13.18
C THR A 42 7.13 4.11 13.29
N ARG A 43 6.64 2.89 13.52
CA ARG A 43 7.51 1.72 13.59
C ARG A 43 8.18 1.41 12.25
N LEU A 44 7.44 1.55 11.14
CA LEU A 44 8.03 1.40 9.82
C LEU A 44 9.12 2.47 9.57
N SER A 45 8.90 3.71 10.01
CA SER A 45 9.88 4.80 9.93
C SER A 45 11.19 4.43 10.60
N GLU A 46 11.13 3.82 11.79
CA GLU A 46 12.31 3.35 12.51
C GLU A 46 13.04 2.22 11.75
N LEU A 47 12.28 1.28 11.18
CA LEU A 47 12.85 0.12 10.47
C LEU A 47 13.56 0.47 9.17
N CYS A 48 13.05 1.45 8.41
CA CYS A 48 13.59 1.79 7.09
C CYS A 48 14.35 3.13 7.04
N GLY A 49 14.39 3.88 8.14
CA GLY A 49 15.02 5.20 8.21
C GLY A 49 14.33 6.28 7.35
N ILE A 50 13.08 6.06 6.93
CA ILE A 50 12.29 7.04 6.18
C ILE A 50 11.39 7.79 7.16
N PRO A 51 11.40 9.13 7.21
CA PRO A 51 10.54 9.90 8.11
C PRO A 51 9.06 9.48 8.02
N GLN A 52 8.41 9.27 9.17
CA GLN A 52 7.00 8.87 9.25
C GLN A 52 6.08 9.77 8.40
N ARG A 53 6.34 11.09 8.34
CA ARG A 53 5.60 12.01 7.47
C ARG A 53 5.65 11.61 5.99
N HIS A 54 6.80 11.15 5.50
CA HIS A 54 6.98 10.73 4.12
C HIS A 54 6.23 9.41 3.88
N LEU A 55 6.27 8.47 4.83
CA LEU A 55 5.47 7.23 4.75
C LEU A 55 3.97 7.53 4.68
N SER A 56 3.48 8.48 5.49
CA SER A 56 2.09 8.94 5.42
C SER A 56 1.75 9.52 4.05
N GLU A 57 2.62 10.34 3.47
CA GLU A 57 2.43 10.91 2.13
C GLU A 57 2.44 9.85 1.04
N MET A 58 3.37 8.90 1.11
CA MET A 58 3.48 7.76 0.18
C MET A 58 2.24 6.87 0.24
N GLU A 59 1.76 6.50 1.43
CA GLU A 59 0.54 5.69 1.61
C GLU A 59 -0.73 6.39 1.16
N ARG A 60 -0.71 7.72 1.04
CA ARG A 60 -1.81 8.54 0.52
C ARG A 60 -1.61 8.90 -0.96
N GLY A 61 -0.55 8.41 -1.61
CA GLY A 61 -0.21 8.73 -3.00
C GLY A 61 0.22 10.19 -3.24
N LYS A 62 0.43 11.00 -2.19
CA LYS A 62 0.87 12.40 -2.34
C LYS A 62 2.37 12.52 -2.64
N ARG A 63 3.13 11.46 -2.39
CA ARG A 63 4.57 11.39 -2.65
C ARG A 63 4.90 10.11 -3.43
N PRO A 64 5.60 10.21 -4.57
CA PRO A 64 6.01 9.03 -5.31
C PRO A 64 7.08 8.25 -4.55
N ILE A 65 7.15 6.94 -4.81
CA ILE A 65 8.16 6.05 -4.23
C ILE A 65 9.28 5.86 -5.26
N GLY A 66 10.42 6.50 -5.05
CA GLY A 66 11.61 6.31 -5.88
C GLY A 66 12.32 4.98 -5.60
N ARG A 67 13.23 4.57 -6.49
CA ARG A 67 13.92 3.27 -6.43
C ARG A 67 14.69 3.03 -5.12
N GLU A 68 15.34 4.05 -4.56
CA GLU A 68 16.08 3.90 -3.29
C GLU A 68 15.12 3.66 -2.11
N THR A 69 14.06 4.47 -2.04
CA THR A 69 12.99 4.32 -1.06
C THR A 69 12.31 2.95 -1.20
N ALA A 70 12.03 2.51 -2.42
CA ALA A 70 11.45 1.20 -2.69
C ALA A 70 12.29 0.07 -2.10
N LYS A 71 13.62 0.13 -2.24
CA LYS A 71 14.54 -0.87 -1.65
C LYS A 71 14.52 -0.86 -0.13
N LYS A 72 14.50 0.33 0.49
CA LYS A 72 14.41 0.48 1.96
C LYS A 72 13.10 -0.10 2.51
N LEU A 73 11.98 0.20 1.85
CA LEU A 73 10.66 -0.33 2.19
C LEU A 73 10.59 -1.85 2.00
N ALA A 74 11.10 -2.35 0.88
CA ALA A 74 11.18 -3.77 0.56
C ALA A 74 11.94 -4.57 1.62
N ALA A 75 13.11 -4.08 2.05
CA ALA A 75 13.89 -4.72 3.11
C ALA A 75 13.15 -4.74 4.45
N ALA A 76 12.43 -3.66 4.80
CA ALA A 76 11.70 -3.57 6.07
C ALA A 76 10.38 -4.37 6.09
N LEU A 77 9.79 -4.66 4.91
CA LEU A 77 8.49 -5.31 4.76
C LEU A 77 8.59 -6.74 4.19
N ASP A 78 9.80 -7.23 3.94
CA ASP A 78 10.08 -8.53 3.32
C ASP A 78 9.36 -8.71 1.97
N LEU A 79 9.62 -7.79 1.03
CA LEU A 79 8.99 -7.76 -0.30
C LEU A 79 10.03 -7.52 -1.42
N ASP A 80 9.64 -7.77 -2.68
CA ASP A 80 10.39 -7.29 -3.84
C ASP A 80 10.14 -5.78 -4.06
N TYR A 81 11.20 -4.99 -4.17
CA TYR A 81 11.12 -3.53 -4.36
C TYR A 81 10.39 -3.11 -5.64
N ARG A 82 10.33 -3.99 -6.66
CA ARG A 82 9.64 -3.75 -7.93
C ARG A 82 8.13 -3.59 -7.76
N LEU A 83 7.57 -4.07 -6.65
CA LEU A 83 6.16 -3.87 -6.33
C LEU A 83 5.81 -2.40 -6.06
N PHE A 84 6.81 -1.56 -5.77
CA PHE A 84 6.61 -0.12 -5.54
C PHE A 84 6.89 0.76 -6.76
N LEU A 85 7.26 0.17 -7.91
CA LEU A 85 7.66 0.86 -9.13
C LEU A 85 6.60 0.80 -10.23
#